data_AF-A0A7H0F1R0-F1
#
_entry.id   AF-A0A7H0F1R0-F1
#
_cell.length_a   1.000
_cell.length_b   1.000
_cell.length_c   1.000
_cell.angle_alpha   90.00
_cell.angle_beta   90.00
_cell.angle_gamma   90.00
#
_symmetry.space_group_name_H-M   'P 1'
#
loop_
_entity.id
_entity.type
_entity.pdbx_description
1 polymer ?
#
loop_
_entity_poly.entity_id
_entity_poly.type
_entity_poly.pdbx_seq_one_letter_code
_entity_poly.pdbx_strand_id
1 'polypeptide(L)'
;MVLEHLNTEEESSYFITTRNILDEKGTAILLVPSCPDYWGCEDEIAGHYRRYTFAEIRQKLSSFGFAIKDLAGLTYPISNILYPVSELLVSRAESKLKSQTMLARTQRSGNRNVFLKTNFPNILGLVLNELTMYPFHLLQKCNKKTKSR
;
A
#
# COMPACT_ATOMS: atom_id res chain seq x y z
N MET A 1 -1.62 -4.41 -3.39
CA MET A 1 -2.26 -5.15 -2.28
C MET A 1 -3.72 -5.34 -2.64
N VAL A 2 -4.52 -6.05 -1.85
CA VAL A 2 -5.81 -6.60 -2.35
C VAL A 2 -6.98 -5.63 -2.17
N LEU A 3 -7.14 -5.08 -0.95
CA LEU A 3 -8.35 -4.32 -0.57
C LEU A 3 -8.56 -3.04 -1.40
N GLU A 4 -7.48 -2.41 -1.87
CA GLU A 4 -7.57 -1.23 -2.71
C GLU A 4 -8.08 -1.53 -4.13
N HIS A 5 -8.09 -2.78 -4.57
CA HIS A 5 -8.67 -3.19 -5.86
C HIS A 5 -10.13 -3.66 -5.75
N LEU A 6 -10.69 -3.71 -4.54
CA LEU A 6 -12.07 -4.08 -4.32
C LEU A 6 -12.96 -2.85 -4.31
N ASN A 7 -14.10 -2.92 -5.01
CA ASN A 7 -15.15 -1.91 -4.85
C ASN A 7 -15.78 -2.03 -3.45
N THR A 8 -16.75 -1.17 -3.12
CA THR A 8 -17.30 -1.10 -1.76
C THR A 8 -18.05 -2.38 -1.37
N GLU A 9 -18.76 -2.98 -2.31
CA GLU A 9 -19.54 -4.20 -2.14
C GLU A 9 -18.62 -5.43 -1.98
N GLU A 10 -17.59 -5.52 -2.83
CA GLU A 10 -16.56 -6.57 -2.79
C GLU A 10 -15.74 -6.50 -1.51
N GLU A 11 -15.35 -5.30 -1.06
CA GLU A 11 -14.61 -5.10 0.19
C GLU A 11 -15.44 -5.53 1.41
N SER A 12 -16.73 -5.21 1.42
CA SER A 12 -17.64 -5.66 2.48
C SER A 12 -17.77 -7.18 2.51
N SER A 13 -17.92 -7.78 1.33
CA SER A 13 -17.95 -9.24 1.17
C SER A 13 -16.66 -9.89 1.65
N TYR A 14 -15.50 -9.31 1.33
CA TYR A 14 -14.20 -9.76 1.79
C TYR A 14 -14.13 -9.83 3.32
N PHE A 15 -14.59 -8.79 4.03
CA PHE A 15 -14.54 -8.76 5.49
C PHE A 15 -15.51 -9.76 6.13
N ILE A 16 -16.72 -9.91 5.58
CA ILE A 16 -17.70 -10.91 6.05
C ILE A 16 -17.13 -12.32 5.88
N THR A 17 -16.62 -12.64 4.68
CA THR A 17 -16.00 -13.94 4.40
C THR A 17 -14.80 -14.19 5.29
N THR A 18 -13.94 -13.18 5.48
CA THR A 18 -12.78 -13.27 6.39
C THR A 18 -13.24 -13.60 7.81
N ARG A 19 -14.30 -12.94 8.31
CA ARG A 19 -14.83 -13.23 9.65
C ARG A 19 -15.37 -14.66 9.75
N ASN A 20 -16.02 -15.16 8.71
CA ASN A 20 -16.59 -16.51 8.72
C ASN A 20 -15.52 -17.61 8.63
N ILE A 21 -14.38 -17.34 8.00
CA ILE A 21 -13.27 -18.29 7.86
C ILE A 21 -12.38 -18.31 9.11
N LEU A 22 -12.23 -17.17 9.78
CA LEU A 22 -11.40 -17.07 10.97
C LEU A 22 -12.09 -17.69 12.19
N ASP A 23 -11.35 -18.52 12.92
CA ASP A 23 -11.73 -18.96 14.27
C ASP A 23 -12.02 -17.76 15.19
N GLU A 24 -12.68 -18.00 16.33
CA GLU A 24 -13.02 -16.96 17.32
C GLU A 24 -11.81 -16.12 17.76
N LYS A 25 -10.62 -16.74 17.82
CA LYS A 25 -9.35 -16.08 18.19
C LYS A 25 -8.39 -15.93 17.01
N GLY A 26 -8.87 -16.20 15.79
CA GLY A 26 -8.12 -16.03 14.55
C GLY A 26 -7.65 -14.59 14.38
N THR A 27 -6.52 -14.41 13.69
CA THR A 27 -5.94 -13.07 13.45
C THR A 27 -5.74 -12.88 11.95
N ALA A 28 -6.38 -11.85 11.39
CA ALA A 28 -6.06 -11.36 10.05
C ALA A 28 -4.90 -10.35 10.12
N ILE A 29 -4.02 -10.40 9.11
CA ILE A 29 -3.01 -9.38 8.87
C ILE A 29 -3.38 -8.69 7.56
N LEU A 30 -3.49 -7.37 7.60
CA LEU A 30 -3.88 -6.55 6.46
C LEU A 30 -2.77 -5.57 6.14
N LEU A 31 -2.51 -5.41 4.84
CA LEU A 31 -1.68 -4.34 4.31
C LEU A 31 -2.51 -3.61 3.27
N VAL A 32 -2.68 -2.30 3.46
CA VAL A 32 -3.47 -1.41 2.60
C VAL A 32 -2.71 -0.13 2.33
N PRO A 33 -2.84 0.47 1.14
CA PRO A 33 -2.17 1.74 0.88
C PRO A 33 -2.82 2.80 1.76
N SER A 34 -1.99 3.64 2.37
CA SER A 34 -2.44 4.66 3.33
C SER A 34 -2.13 6.07 2.85
N CYS A 35 -2.68 7.07 3.55
CA CYS A 35 -2.53 8.48 3.26
C CYS A 35 -3.12 8.88 1.90
N PRO A 36 -4.43 9.20 1.86
CA PRO A 36 -5.11 9.62 0.64
C PRO A 36 -4.47 10.84 -0.04
N ASP A 37 -3.82 11.72 0.71
CA ASP A 37 -3.08 12.88 0.17
C ASP A 37 -1.96 12.50 -0.81
N TYR A 38 -1.48 11.25 -0.77
CA TYR A 38 -0.46 10.71 -1.69
C TYR A 38 -1.06 9.95 -2.87
N TRP A 39 -2.37 10.06 -3.11
CA TRP A 39 -2.99 9.51 -4.31
C TRP A 39 -2.32 10.06 -5.57
N GLY A 40 -1.83 9.18 -6.43
CA GLY A 40 -1.01 9.55 -7.58
C GLY A 40 -1.29 8.73 -8.83
N CYS A 41 -0.45 8.95 -9.84
CA CYS A 41 -0.52 8.22 -11.10
C CYS A 41 -0.31 6.72 -10.91
N GLU A 42 0.48 6.32 -9.90
CA GLU A 42 0.70 4.90 -9.59
C GLU A 42 -0.59 4.21 -9.13
N ASP A 43 -1.43 4.89 -8.34
CA ASP A 43 -2.73 4.34 -7.92
C ASP A 43 -3.67 4.14 -9.11
N GLU A 44 -3.73 5.13 -10.00
CA GLU A 44 -4.56 5.04 -11.21
C GLU A 44 -4.08 3.93 -12.15
N ILE A 45 -2.77 3.83 -12.35
CA ILE A 45 -2.14 2.82 -13.23
C ILE A 45 -2.34 1.43 -12.66
N ALA A 46 -2.22 1.26 -11.34
CA ALA A 46 -2.47 -0.01 -10.66
C ALA A 46 -3.96 -0.39 -10.67
N GLY A 47 -4.86 0.59 -10.87
CA GLY A 47 -6.29 0.36 -10.80
C GLY A 47 -6.80 0.27 -9.37
N HIS A 48 -6.28 1.11 -8.49
CA HIS A 48 -6.81 1.27 -7.13
C HIS A 48 -8.14 2.02 -7.17
N TYR A 49 -8.98 1.76 -6.16
CA TYR A 49 -10.16 2.54 -5.84
C TYR A 49 -9.90 3.58 -4.75
N ARG A 50 -8.98 3.30 -3.82
CA ARG A 50 -8.81 4.10 -2.61
C ARG A 50 -7.49 3.85 -1.91
N ARG A 51 -7.10 4.83 -1.09
CA ARG A 51 -6.16 4.70 0.02
C ARG A 51 -6.91 4.94 1.31
N TYR A 52 -6.35 4.48 2.43
CA TYR A 52 -7.04 4.53 3.71
C TYR A 52 -6.29 5.38 4.74
N THR A 53 -7.05 6.13 5.52
CA THR A 53 -6.58 6.71 6.77
C THR A 53 -6.65 5.69 7.91
N PHE A 54 -5.96 5.96 9.01
CA PHE A 54 -6.09 5.13 10.22
C PHE A 54 -7.51 5.18 10.80
N ALA A 55 -8.18 6.33 10.70
CA ALA A 55 -9.54 6.49 11.20
C ALA A 55 -10.53 5.62 10.42
N GLU A 56 -10.45 5.63 9.10
CA GLU A 56 -11.30 4.81 8.22
C GLU A 56 -11.08 3.32 8.45
N ILE A 57 -9.83 2.86 8.55
CA ILE A 57 -9.54 1.44 8.86
C ILE A 57 -10.08 1.06 10.23
N ARG A 58 -9.94 1.93 11.24
CA ARG A 58 -10.48 1.66 12.57
C ARG A 58 -11.99 1.49 12.57
N GLN A 59 -12.68 2.45 11.95
CA GLN A 59 -14.12 2.42 11.84
C GLN A 59 -14.59 1.18 11.06
N LYS A 60 -13.97 0.91 9.92
CA LYS A 60 -14.35 -0.20 9.05
C LYS A 60 -14.12 -1.56 9.69
N LEU A 61 -12.95 -1.81 10.27
CA LEU A 61 -12.68 -3.07 10.95
C LEU A 61 -13.64 -3.26 12.14
N SER A 62 -13.91 -2.20 12.90
CA SER A 62 -14.88 -2.25 14.00
C SER A 62 -16.30 -2.56 13.52
N SER A 63 -16.75 -2.03 12.37
CA SER A 63 -18.09 -2.30 11.86
C SER A 63 -18.31 -3.74 11.41
N PHE A 64 -17.23 -4.46 11.08
CA PHE A 64 -17.24 -5.89 10.78
C PHE A 64 -16.89 -6.78 11.99
N GLY A 65 -16.86 -6.20 13.20
CA GLY A 65 -16.63 -6.95 14.44
C GLY A 65 -15.19 -7.38 14.67
N PHE A 66 -14.21 -6.79 13.97
CA PHE A 66 -12.80 -7.04 14.23
C PHE A 66 -12.27 -6.15 15.36
N ALA A 67 -11.48 -6.75 16.25
CA ALA A 67 -10.69 -6.03 17.23
C ALA A 67 -9.28 -5.73 16.67
N ILE A 68 -8.85 -4.48 16.74
CA ILE A 68 -7.53 -4.06 16.24
C ILE A 68 -6.48 -4.31 17.32
N LYS A 69 -5.57 -5.27 17.07
CA LYS A 69 -4.43 -5.57 17.95
C LYS A 69 -3.27 -4.59 17.75
N ASP A 70 -2.89 -4.33 16.51
CA ASP A 70 -1.85 -3.37 16.14
C ASP A 70 -2.25 -2.63 14.86
N LEU A 71 -1.84 -1.37 14.75
CA LEU A 71 -2.03 -0.55 13.56
C LEU A 71 -0.82 0.38 13.43
N ALA A 72 -0.12 0.25 12.31
CA ALA A 72 1.11 0.98 12.05
C ALA A 72 1.20 1.43 10.59
N GLY A 73 1.74 2.62 10.38
CA GLY A 73 2.16 3.12 9.08
C GLY A 73 3.52 2.54 8.74
N LEU A 74 3.77 2.29 7.46
CA LEU A 74 5.01 1.69 6.97
C LEU A 74 5.73 2.63 6.01
N THR A 75 7.02 2.36 5.78
CA THR A 75 7.87 2.98 4.73
C THR A 75 8.27 4.45 4.91
N TYR A 76 7.95 5.06 6.04
CA TYR A 76 8.46 6.37 6.43
C TYR A 76 9.96 6.31 6.81
N PRO A 77 10.76 7.36 6.55
CA PRO A 77 10.47 8.53 5.72
C PRO A 77 10.77 8.30 4.23
N ILE A 78 11.35 7.15 3.88
CA ILE A 78 11.89 6.87 2.55
C ILE A 78 10.85 7.03 1.45
N SER A 79 9.66 6.46 1.62
CA SER A 79 8.59 6.61 0.62
C SER A 79 8.15 8.06 0.45
N ASN A 80 8.13 8.85 1.53
CA ASN A 80 7.76 10.27 1.44
C ASN A 80 8.79 11.06 0.62
N ILE A 81 10.08 10.79 0.87
CA ILE A 81 11.18 11.44 0.16
C ILE A 81 11.20 11.04 -1.31
N LEU A 82 11.00 9.74 -1.59
CA LEU A 82 11.09 9.19 -2.94
C LEU A 82 9.79 9.30 -3.74
N TYR A 83 8.68 9.74 -3.14
CA TYR A 83 7.37 9.78 -3.78
C TYR A 83 7.37 10.56 -5.12
N PRO A 84 7.93 11.78 -5.23
CA PRO A 84 7.96 12.49 -6.51
C PRO A 84 8.76 11.77 -7.59
N VAL A 85 9.86 11.11 -7.21
CA VAL A 85 10.68 10.32 -8.12
C VAL A 85 9.92 9.08 -8.59
N SER A 86 9.22 8.40 -7.67
CA SER A 86 8.36 7.27 -7.97
C SER A 86 7.29 7.63 -9.00
N GLU A 87 6.55 8.71 -8.76
CA GLU A 87 5.52 9.22 -9.67
C GLU A 87 6.10 9.55 -11.06
N LEU A 88 7.28 10.16 -11.11
CA LEU A 88 7.95 10.48 -12.38
C LEU A 88 8.36 9.22 -13.16
N LEU A 89 8.95 8.22 -12.50
CA LEU A 89 9.38 6.98 -13.14
C LEU A 89 8.18 6.19 -13.68
N VAL A 90 7.13 6.07 -12.86
CA VAL A 90 5.92 5.32 -13.21
C VAL A 90 5.15 6.01 -14.34
N SER A 91 4.92 7.32 -14.25
CA SER A 91 4.21 8.06 -15.32
C SER A 91 4.93 7.96 -16.66
N ARG A 92 6.26 8.04 -16.68
CA ARG A 92 7.06 7.88 -17.90
C ARG A 92 6.98 6.48 -18.48
N ALA A 93 7.10 5.45 -17.64
CA ALA A 93 7.14 4.08 -18.11
C ALA A 93 5.75 3.55 -18.53
N GLU A 94 4.69 3.97 -17.84
CA GLU A 94 3.43 3.23 -17.83
C GLU A 94 2.17 4.10 -17.94
N SER A 95 2.28 5.39 -18.27
CA SER A 95 1.13 6.29 -18.49
C SER A 95 0.05 5.72 -19.42
N LYS A 96 0.45 4.92 -20.43
CA LYS A 96 -0.47 4.27 -21.38
C LYS A 96 -1.42 3.25 -20.72
N LEU A 97 -1.06 2.70 -19.54
CA LEU A 97 -1.92 1.74 -18.84
C LEU A 97 -3.18 2.40 -18.27
N LYS A 98 -3.19 3.73 -18.10
CA LYS A 98 -4.36 4.46 -17.58
C LYS A 98 -5.60 4.31 -18.46
N SER A 99 -5.44 4.11 -19.78
CA SER A 99 -6.55 3.95 -20.71
C SER A 99 -7.12 2.53 -20.75
N GLN A 100 -6.55 1.59 -19.98
CA GLN A 100 -7.04 0.22 -19.92
C GLN A 100 -8.21 0.09 -18.95
N THR A 101 -8.96 -1.01 -19.08
CA THR A 101 -10.02 -1.33 -18.14
C THR A 101 -9.45 -1.52 -16.74
N MET A 102 -10.26 -1.23 -15.73
CA MET A 102 -9.85 -1.36 -14.34
C MET A 102 -9.38 -2.78 -14.00
N LEU A 103 -10.07 -3.82 -14.49
CA LEU A 103 -9.66 -5.22 -14.32
C LEU A 103 -8.27 -5.50 -14.92
N ALA A 104 -8.00 -5.01 -16.14
CA ALA A 104 -6.71 -5.23 -16.81
C ALA A 104 -5.55 -4.54 -16.05
N ARG A 105 -5.80 -3.35 -15.50
CA ARG A 105 -4.82 -2.64 -14.65
C ARG A 105 -4.52 -3.43 -13.37
N THR A 106 -5.55 -3.89 -12.67
CA THR A 106 -5.41 -4.71 -11.44
C THR A 106 -4.63 -5.99 -11.70
N GLN A 107 -4.91 -6.69 -12.81
CA GLN A 107 -4.19 -7.93 -13.16
C GLN A 107 -2.69 -7.68 -13.44
N ARG A 108 -2.34 -6.49 -13.95
CA ARG A 108 -0.96 -6.13 -14.28
C ARG A 108 -0.20 -5.49 -13.12
N SER A 109 -0.90 -4.94 -12.12
CA SER A 109 -0.30 -4.13 -11.05
C SER A 109 0.79 -4.87 -10.27
N GLY A 110 0.66 -6.19 -10.13
CA GLY A 110 1.62 -7.05 -9.42
C GLY A 110 2.86 -7.48 -10.23
N ASN A 111 2.90 -7.27 -11.54
CA ASN A 111 3.99 -7.71 -12.40
C ASN A 111 4.47 -6.58 -13.32
N ARG A 112 5.18 -5.62 -12.71
CA ARG A 112 5.66 -4.39 -13.37
C ARG A 112 7.17 -4.40 -13.49
N ASN A 113 7.68 -3.85 -14.59
CA ASN A 113 9.12 -3.73 -14.85
C ASN A 113 9.49 -2.26 -15.10
N VAL A 114 9.59 -1.50 -14.01
CA VAL A 114 9.96 -0.09 -14.02
C VAL A 114 11.37 0.05 -13.45
N PHE A 115 12.29 0.54 -14.29
CA PHE A 115 13.69 0.77 -13.90
C PHE A 115 13.77 1.75 -12.72
N LEU A 116 14.60 1.43 -11.72
CA LEU A 116 14.76 2.12 -10.44
C LEU A 116 13.50 2.16 -9.55
N LYS A 117 12.54 1.25 -9.78
CA LYS A 117 11.34 1.11 -8.95
C LYS A 117 11.00 -0.35 -8.64
N THR A 118 10.98 -1.22 -9.65
CA THR A 118 10.82 -2.68 -9.48
C THR A 118 12.05 -3.46 -9.94
N ASN A 119 12.94 -2.81 -10.71
CA ASN A 119 14.23 -3.35 -11.12
C ASN A 119 15.34 -2.35 -10.76
N PHE A 120 16.34 -2.80 -10.01
CA PHE A 120 17.44 -1.97 -9.54
C PHE A 120 18.79 -2.55 -9.98
N PRO A 121 19.75 -1.72 -10.43
CA PRO A 121 21.10 -2.19 -10.71
C PRO A 121 21.81 -2.61 -9.41
N ASN A 122 22.62 -3.68 -9.48
CA ASN A 122 23.29 -4.28 -8.32
C ASN A 122 24.15 -3.29 -7.52
N ILE A 123 24.69 -2.26 -8.17
CA ILE A 123 25.49 -1.22 -7.51
C ILE A 123 24.72 -0.49 -6.40
N LEU A 124 23.39 -0.38 -6.52
CA LEU A 124 22.56 0.24 -5.48
C LEU A 124 22.50 -0.60 -4.20
N GLY A 125 22.92 -1.86 -4.21
CA GLY A 125 23.07 -2.66 -2.98
C GLY A 125 24.06 -2.04 -1.97
N LEU A 126 25.01 -1.22 -2.43
CA LEU A 126 25.90 -0.44 -1.56
C LEU A 126 25.15 0.61 -0.71
N VAL A 127 23.97 1.03 -1.16
CA VAL A 127 23.12 2.03 -0.48
C VAL A 127 21.84 1.42 0.08
N LEU A 128 21.31 0.37 -0.55
CA LEU A 128 20.09 -0.33 -0.16
C LEU A 128 20.42 -1.58 0.67
N ASN A 129 21.18 -1.39 1.75
CA ASN A 129 21.51 -2.45 2.70
C ASN A 129 21.11 -2.08 4.13
N GLU A 130 21.15 -3.07 5.04
CA GLU A 130 20.71 -2.89 6.42
C GLU A 130 21.49 -1.80 7.16
N LEU A 131 22.80 -1.68 6.93
CA LEU A 131 23.64 -0.71 7.62
C LEU A 131 23.29 0.72 7.22
N THR A 132 23.23 1.00 5.92
CA THR A 132 22.89 2.33 5.40
C THR A 132 21.42 2.69 5.64
N MET A 133 20.53 1.69 5.65
CA MET A 133 19.10 1.91 5.89
C MET A 133 18.72 1.94 7.38
N TYR A 134 19.62 1.56 8.29
CA TYR A 134 19.34 1.49 9.72
C TYR A 134 18.84 2.81 10.34
N PRO A 135 19.42 3.99 10.03
CA PRO A 135 18.91 5.25 10.55
C PRO A 135 17.44 5.49 10.15
N PHE A 136 17.08 5.17 8.91
CA PHE A 136 15.70 5.27 8.42
C PHE A 136 14.78 4.25 9.09
N HIS A 137 15.29 3.05 9.40
CA HIS A 137 14.56 2.07 10.20
C HIS A 137 14.21 2.62 11.61
N LEU A 138 15.15 3.31 12.27
CA LEU A 138 14.88 3.95 13.55
C LEU A 138 13.79 5.02 13.43
N LEU A 139 13.89 5.88 12.42
CA LEU A 139 12.86 6.89 12.13
C LEU A 139 11.48 6.27 11.86
N GLN A 140 11.43 5.19 11.08
CA GLN A 140 10.22 4.40 10.84
C GLN A 140 9.61 3.89 12.16
N LYS A 141 10.42 3.33 13.06
CA LYS A 141 9.95 2.79 14.34
C LYS A 141 9.39 3.89 15.25
N CYS A 142 10.03 5.07 15.28
CA CYS A 142 9.55 6.23 16.01
C CYS A 142 8.22 6.77 15.44
N ASN A 143 8.05 6.75 14.11
CA ASN A 143 6.90 7.36 13.44
C ASN A 143 5.73 6.39 13.17
N LYS A 144 5.83 5.11 13.54
CA LYS A 144 4.87 4.06 13.14
C LYS A 144 3.41 4.33 13.54
N LYS A 145 3.18 5.07 14.62
CA LYS A 145 1.84 5.38 15.16
C LYS A 145 1.33 6.77 14.76
N THR A 146 2.11 7.54 14.02
CA THR A 146 1.69 8.86 13.57
C THR A 146 0.50 8.71 12.65
N LYS A 147 -0.54 9.50 12.90
CA LYS A 147 -1.77 9.46 12.11
C LYS A 147 -1.41 9.72 10.65
N SER A 148 -1.78 8.80 9.76
CA SER A 148 -1.91 9.14 8.34
C SER A 148 -2.93 10.27 8.27
N ARG A 149 -2.48 11.41 7.72
CA ARG A 149 -3.38 12.45 7.25
C ARG A 149 -4.15 11.90 6.05
#